data_AF-A0A435FEJ5-F1
#
_entry.id   AF-A0A435FEJ5-F1
#
_cell.length_a   1.000
_cell.length_b   1.000
_cell.length_c   1.000
_cell.angle_alpha   90.00
_cell.angle_beta   90.00
_cell.angle_gamma   90.00
#
_symmetry.space_group_name_H-M   'P 1'
#
loop_
_entity.id
_entity.type
_entity.pdbx_description
1 polymer ?
#
loop_
_entity_poly.entity_id
_entity_poly.type
_entity_poly.pdbx_seq_one_letter_code
_entity_poly.pdbx_strand_id
1 'polypeptide(L)'
;MLFWVIAAILTLGASLAVLLPLTGGMKGASAPGDHDLEVYRDQLSELDRDVARGLIQPGEAEEARAEIGRRILRLGAAERPASASASSSRGIRLIASLAVLAVPLLSWGLYGVLGSPDLPSQPLAERLAKNPADSSVDELVARAEAHLAANPSDGKGWDVLAPIYLRLQRFPDAITAYRNAIRLDGDSAVRQAGLGEAIASAAGGIVSA
;
A
#
# COMPACT_ATOMS: atom_id res chain seq x y z
N MET A 1 1.23 1.92 24.46
CA MET A 1 1.69 0.52 24.32
C MET A 1 1.09 -0.19 23.11
N LEU A 2 -0.24 -0.19 22.93
CA LEU A 2 -0.87 -0.82 21.76
C LEU A 2 -0.35 -0.30 20.40
N PHE A 3 -0.16 1.02 20.26
CA PHE A 3 0.40 1.64 19.06
C PHE A 3 1.77 1.04 18.67
N TRP A 4 2.69 0.96 19.62
CA TRP A 4 4.03 0.41 19.40
C TRP A 4 4.01 -1.06 18.97
N VAL A 5 3.10 -1.85 19.53
CA VAL A 5 2.91 -3.26 19.14
C VAL A 5 2.43 -3.37 17.69
N ILE A 6 1.42 -2.58 17.31
CA ILE A 6 0.88 -2.57 15.94
C ILE A 6 1.96 -2.11 14.95
N ALA A 7 2.65 -1.01 15.26
CA ALA A 7 3.73 -0.48 14.42
C ALA A 7 4.86 -1.50 14.23
N ALA A 8 5.26 -2.21 15.29
CA ALA A 8 6.27 -3.25 15.21
C ALA A 8 5.82 -4.44 14.33
N ILE A 9 4.57 -4.91 14.49
CA ILE A 9 4.02 -6.02 13.68
C ILE A 9 3.96 -5.63 12.20
N LEU A 10 3.45 -4.43 11.88
CA LEU A 10 3.36 -3.97 10.50
C LEU A 10 4.73 -3.81 9.86
N THR A 11 5.69 -3.25 10.59
CA THR A 11 7.07 -3.09 10.11
C THR A 11 7.75 -4.44 9.88
N LEU A 12 7.56 -5.40 10.79
CA LEU A 12 8.08 -6.76 10.66
C LEU A 12 7.44 -7.47 9.46
N GLY A 13 6.12 -7.37 9.31
CA GLY A 13 5.39 -7.97 8.19
C GLY A 13 5.85 -7.41 6.84
N ALA A 14 5.99 -6.08 6.73
CA ALA A 14 6.51 -5.42 5.54
C ALA A 14 7.95 -5.85 5.22
N SER A 15 8.82 -5.91 6.24
CA SER A 15 10.21 -6.35 6.08
C SER A 15 10.28 -7.81 5.59
N LEU A 16 9.49 -8.70 6.18
CA LEU A 16 9.41 -10.10 5.77
C LEU A 16 8.88 -10.26 4.34
N ALA A 17 7.84 -9.50 3.96
CA ALA A 17 7.29 -9.54 2.60
C ALA A 17 8.34 -9.21 1.53
N VAL A 18 9.31 -8.34 1.84
CA VAL A 18 10.43 -8.01 0.96
C VAL A 18 11.55 -9.06 1.04
N LEU A 19 11.85 -9.59 2.23
CA LEU A 19 12.92 -10.59 2.43
C LEU A 19 12.57 -11.99 1.91
N LEU A 20 11.29 -12.36 1.89
CA LEU A 20 10.81 -13.68 1.45
C LEU A 20 11.18 -13.97 -0.02
N PRO A 21 10.89 -13.10 -1.01
CA PRO A 21 11.35 -13.27 -2.39
C PRO A 21 12.88 -13.30 -2.54
N LEU A 22 13.61 -12.58 -1.69
CA LEU A 22 15.07 -12.50 -1.75
C LEU A 22 15.78 -13.77 -1.26
N THR A 23 15.14 -14.50 -0.34
CA THR A 23 15.66 -15.76 0.21
C THR A 23 15.22 -16.98 -0.60
N GLY A 24 14.04 -16.91 -1.22
CA GLY A 24 13.59 -17.86 -2.23
C GLY A 24 14.40 -17.69 -3.52
N GLY A 25 15.58 -18.30 -3.59
CA GLY A 25 16.26 -18.46 -4.89
C GLY A 25 15.27 -19.02 -5.90
N MET A 26 15.18 -18.42 -7.09
CA MET A 26 14.26 -18.76 -8.19
C MET A 26 13.97 -20.27 -8.24
N LYS A 27 12.97 -20.72 -7.49
CA LYS A 27 12.44 -22.06 -7.60
C LYS A 27 11.50 -22.00 -8.79
N GLY A 28 11.98 -22.42 -9.95
CA GLY A 28 11.12 -22.66 -11.12
C GLY A 28 11.37 -21.76 -12.32
N ALA A 29 12.62 -21.57 -12.72
CA ALA A 29 12.89 -21.95 -14.11
C ALA A 29 13.55 -23.32 -14.00
N SER A 30 12.83 -24.40 -14.36
CA SER A 30 13.51 -25.69 -14.55
C SER A 30 14.74 -25.42 -15.39
N ALA A 31 15.89 -25.99 -15.00
CA ALA A 31 17.11 -25.78 -15.76
C ALA A 31 16.80 -26.09 -17.24
N PRO A 32 17.25 -25.27 -18.21
CA PRO A 32 16.95 -25.49 -19.62
C PRO A 32 17.17 -26.95 -20.08
N GLY A 33 18.09 -27.68 -19.44
CA GLY A 33 18.35 -29.10 -19.70
C GLY A 33 17.28 -30.10 -19.23
N ASP A 34 16.47 -29.79 -18.20
CA ASP A 34 15.47 -30.73 -17.67
C ASP A 34 14.33 -30.98 -18.67
N HIS A 35 13.85 -29.92 -19.34
CA HIS A 35 12.82 -30.03 -20.38
C HIS A 35 13.36 -30.75 -21.63
N ASP A 36 14.60 -30.43 -22.03
CA ASP A 36 15.22 -31.05 -23.21
C ASP A 36 15.43 -32.56 -23.00
N LEU A 37 15.75 -32.99 -21.78
CA LEU A 37 15.94 -34.41 -21.44
C LEU A 37 14.63 -35.20 -21.53
N GLU A 38 13.50 -34.62 -21.07
CA GLU A 38 12.18 -35.24 -21.21
C GLU A 38 11.81 -35.42 -22.69
N VAL A 39 12.05 -34.42 -23.53
CA VAL A 39 11.85 -34.50 -24.99
C VAL A 39 12.71 -35.61 -25.62
N TYR A 40 13.98 -35.73 -25.24
CA TYR A 40 14.85 -36.79 -25.78
C TYR A 40 14.43 -38.20 -25.34
N ARG A 41 13.86 -38.36 -24.14
CA ARG A 41 13.29 -39.64 -23.69
C ARG A 41 12.06 -40.03 -24.51
N ASP A 42 11.19 -39.05 -24.79
CA ASP A 42 10.03 -39.28 -25.64
C ASP A 42 10.44 -39.68 -27.07
N GLN A 43 11.46 -39.02 -27.64
CA GLN A 43 12.01 -39.37 -28.96
C GLN A 43 12.54 -40.80 -29.02
N LEU A 44 13.22 -41.27 -27.96
CA LEU A 44 13.67 -42.67 -27.86
C LEU A 44 12.49 -43.65 -27.84
N SER A 45 11.42 -43.32 -27.11
CA SER A 45 10.22 -44.15 -27.03
C SER A 45 9.42 -44.19 -28.35
N GLU A 46 9.44 -43.10 -29.11
CA GLU A 46 8.80 -43.03 -30.43
C GLU A 46 9.58 -43.84 -31.46
N LEU A 47 10.91 -43.74 -31.44
CA LEU A 47 11.81 -44.54 -32.26
C LEU A 47 11.61 -46.05 -32.01
N ASP A 48 11.45 -46.46 -30.75
CA ASP A 48 11.13 -47.85 -30.38
C ASP A 48 9.82 -48.34 -31.02
N ARG A 49 8.79 -47.50 -31.04
CA ARG A 49 7.49 -47.82 -31.63
C ARG A 49 7.57 -47.90 -33.15
N ASP A 50 8.35 -47.04 -33.80
CA ASP A 50 8.53 -47.05 -35.25
C ASP A 50 9.29 -48.27 -35.76
N VAL A 51 10.29 -48.72 -34.99
CA VAL A 51 10.98 -49.99 -35.24
C VAL A 51 10.00 -51.17 -35.07
N ALA A 52 9.21 -51.17 -34.00
CA ALA A 52 8.21 -52.22 -33.77
C ALA A 52 7.12 -52.27 -34.86
N ARG A 53 6.80 -51.12 -35.48
CA ARG A 53 5.88 -51.00 -36.62
C ARG A 53 6.52 -51.36 -37.97
N GLY A 54 7.83 -51.59 -38.01
CA GLY A 54 8.58 -51.85 -39.24
C GLY A 54 8.69 -50.64 -40.17
N LEU A 55 8.48 -49.43 -39.66
CA LEU A 55 8.58 -48.18 -40.42
C LEU A 55 10.04 -47.73 -40.58
N ILE A 56 10.91 -48.14 -39.65
CA ILE A 56 12.34 -47.81 -39.64
C ILE A 56 13.13 -49.11 -39.60
N GLN A 57 14.17 -49.20 -40.42
CA GLN A 57 15.04 -50.37 -40.44
C GLN A 57 15.93 -50.41 -39.19
N PRO A 58 16.25 -51.60 -38.65
CA PRO A 58 17.01 -51.73 -37.40
C PRO A 58 18.39 -51.07 -37.46
N GLY A 59 19.04 -51.04 -38.64
CA GLY A 59 20.32 -50.34 -38.81
C GLY A 59 20.21 -48.81 -38.68
N GLU A 60 19.17 -48.21 -39.26
CA GLU A 60 18.91 -46.76 -39.16
C GLU A 60 18.49 -46.36 -37.74
N ALA A 61 17.78 -47.25 -37.05
CA ALA A 61 17.37 -47.03 -35.66
C ALA A 61 18.57 -47.00 -34.69
N GLU A 62 19.57 -47.86 -34.89
CA GLU A 62 20.80 -47.85 -34.06
C GLU A 62 21.59 -46.54 -34.24
N GLU A 63 21.70 -46.03 -35.46
CA GLU A 63 22.34 -44.73 -35.72
C GLU A 63 21.59 -43.58 -35.04
N ALA A 64 20.25 -43.58 -35.13
CA ALA A 64 19.41 -42.58 -34.47
C ALA A 64 19.53 -42.62 -32.94
N ARG A 65 19.54 -43.82 -32.32
CA ARG A 65 19.78 -43.99 -30.87
C ARG A 65 21.14 -43.43 -30.46
N ALA A 66 22.19 -43.70 -31.23
CA ALA A 66 23.54 -43.24 -30.93
C ALA A 66 23.64 -41.70 -30.93
N GLU A 67 22.99 -41.04 -31.89
CA GLU A 67 22.97 -39.57 -31.98
C GLU A 67 22.13 -38.94 -30.86
N ILE A 68 20.94 -39.48 -30.54
CA ILE A 68 20.12 -39.02 -29.40
C ILE A 68 20.89 -39.18 -28.09
N GLY A 69 21.52 -40.34 -27.87
CA GLY A 69 22.37 -40.59 -26.70
C GLY A 69 23.54 -39.59 -26.59
N ARG A 70 24.18 -39.26 -27.71
CA ARG A 70 25.25 -38.26 -27.76
C ARG A 70 24.75 -36.86 -27.39
N ARG A 71 23.54 -36.48 -27.78
CA ARG A 71 22.90 -35.20 -27.42
C ARG A 71 22.56 -35.13 -25.94
N ILE A 72 22.03 -36.20 -25.37
CA ILE A 72 21.77 -36.32 -23.92
C ILE A 72 23.08 -36.17 -23.12
N LEU A 73 24.16 -36.82 -23.55
CA LEU A 73 25.47 -36.71 -22.89
C LEU A 73 26.04 -35.29 -22.96
N ARG A 74 25.82 -34.56 -24.06
CA ARG A 74 26.23 -33.15 -24.20
C ARG A 74 25.47 -32.22 -23.28
N LEU A 75 24.16 -32.45 -23.06
CA LEU A 75 23.37 -31.70 -22.08
C LEU A 75 23.94 -31.87 -20.66
N GLY A 76 24.21 -33.11 -20.24
CA GLY A 76 24.78 -33.40 -18.92
C GLY A 76 26.20 -32.85 -18.71
N ALA A 77 26.98 -32.66 -19.79
CA ALA A 77 28.30 -32.03 -19.74
C ALA A 77 28.21 -30.49 -19.66
N ALA A 78 27.22 -29.88 -20.32
CA ALA A 78 26.99 -28.43 -20.30
C ALA A 78 26.45 -27.91 -18.95
N GLU A 79 25.83 -28.77 -18.15
CA GLU A 79 25.35 -28.42 -16.79
C GLU A 79 26.45 -28.34 -15.72
N ARG A 80 27.69 -28.74 -16.03
CA ARG A 80 28.83 -28.65 -15.09
C ARG A 80 29.78 -27.47 -15.36
N PRO A 81 29.29 -26.23 -15.31
CA PRO A 81 30.09 -25.16 -14.71
C PRO A 81 29.23 -24.25 -13.80
N ALA A 82 28.64 -24.79 -12.72
CA ALA A 82 27.78 -24.01 -11.81
C ALA A 82 28.33 -23.87 -10.37
N SER A 83 29.57 -24.25 -10.08
CA SER A 83 30.13 -24.12 -8.73
C SER A 83 30.66 -22.70 -8.40
N ALA A 84 30.83 -21.83 -9.39
CA ALA A 84 31.38 -20.48 -9.21
C ALA A 84 30.33 -19.38 -8.94
N SER A 85 29.04 -19.60 -9.21
CA SER A 85 27.98 -18.56 -9.09
C SER A 85 27.27 -18.53 -7.73
N ALA A 86 27.40 -19.57 -6.91
CA ALA A 86 26.73 -19.65 -5.61
C ALA A 86 27.24 -18.61 -4.60
N SER A 87 28.53 -18.21 -4.70
CA SER A 87 29.16 -17.25 -3.80
C SER A 87 28.68 -15.80 -4.03
N SER A 88 28.56 -15.36 -5.29
CA SER A 88 28.14 -13.99 -5.61
C SER A 88 26.69 -13.72 -5.20
N SER A 89 25.82 -14.73 -5.32
CA SER A 89 24.41 -14.63 -4.93
C SER A 89 24.22 -14.45 -3.43
N ARG A 90 25.13 -14.98 -2.59
CA ARG A 90 25.04 -14.89 -1.12
C ARG A 90 25.43 -13.50 -0.63
N GLY A 91 26.47 -12.89 -1.22
CA GLY A 91 26.87 -11.51 -0.91
C GLY A 91 25.81 -10.48 -1.27
N ILE A 92 25.20 -10.60 -2.46
CA ILE A 92 24.11 -9.71 -2.89
C ILE A 92 22.88 -9.84 -1.97
N ARG A 93 22.51 -11.06 -1.59
CA ARG A 93 21.40 -11.28 -0.62
C ARG A 93 21.69 -10.67 0.74
N LEU A 94 22.93 -10.78 1.23
CA LEU A 94 23.33 -10.16 2.50
C LEU A 94 23.19 -8.63 2.45
N ILE A 95 23.71 -8.00 1.40
CA ILE A 95 23.64 -6.55 1.20
C ILE A 95 22.18 -6.09 1.08
N ALA A 96 21.36 -6.80 0.29
CA ALA A 96 19.94 -6.50 0.16
C ALA A 96 19.20 -6.62 1.49
N SER A 97 19.49 -7.66 2.27
CA SER A 97 18.88 -7.86 3.60
C SER A 97 19.28 -6.76 4.58
N LEU A 98 20.57 -6.39 4.59
CA LEU A 98 21.09 -5.26 5.36
C LEU A 98 20.40 -3.95 4.96
N ALA A 99 20.23 -3.68 3.68
CA ALA A 99 19.56 -2.48 3.19
C ALA A 99 18.08 -2.42 3.64
N VAL A 100 17.35 -3.54 3.54
CA VAL A 100 15.95 -3.63 3.97
C VAL A 100 15.80 -3.42 5.47
N LEU A 101 16.70 -3.98 6.28
CA LEU A 101 16.66 -3.83 7.74
C LEU A 101 17.22 -2.49 8.22
N ALA A 102 18.12 -1.87 7.48
CA ALA A 102 18.69 -0.57 7.83
C ALA A 102 17.61 0.51 7.92
N VAL A 103 16.63 0.50 7.01
CA VAL A 103 15.55 1.50 7.00
C VAL A 103 14.75 1.53 8.33
N PRO A 104 14.10 0.44 8.78
CA PRO A 104 13.34 0.47 10.03
C PRO A 104 14.22 0.69 11.26
N LEU A 105 15.45 0.17 11.28
CA LEU A 105 16.38 0.37 12.40
C LEU A 105 16.82 1.84 12.53
N LEU A 106 17.20 2.46 11.40
CA LEU A 106 17.56 3.87 11.36
C LEU A 106 16.35 4.75 11.70
N SER A 107 15.17 4.44 11.15
CA SER A 107 13.93 5.16 11.48
C SER A 107 13.62 5.10 12.97
N TRP A 108 13.74 3.93 13.61
CA TRP A 108 13.50 3.81 15.04
C TRP A 108 14.52 4.61 15.85
N GLY A 109 15.81 4.51 15.50
CA GLY A 109 16.88 5.26 16.16
C GLY A 109 16.67 6.78 16.04
N LEU A 110 16.41 7.26 14.83
CA LEU A 110 16.12 8.68 14.56
C LEU A 110 14.89 9.15 15.31
N TYR A 111 13.80 8.38 15.32
CA TYR A 111 12.59 8.73 16.05
C TYR A 111 12.81 8.78 17.56
N GLY A 112 13.67 7.91 18.10
CA GLY A 112 14.04 7.96 19.52
C GLY A 112 14.78 9.24 19.92
N VAL A 113 15.60 9.81 19.03
CA VAL A 113 16.42 11.00 19.31
C VAL A 113 15.70 12.30 18.96
N LEU A 114 15.02 12.36 17.81
CA LEU A 114 14.36 13.57 17.30
C LEU A 114 12.87 13.63 17.64
N GLY A 115 12.25 12.48 17.86
CA GLY A 115 10.81 12.36 18.07
C GLY A 115 10.43 12.54 19.54
N SER A 116 9.17 12.22 19.83
CA SER A 116 8.64 12.25 21.19
C SER A 116 7.96 10.91 21.47
N PRO A 117 8.74 9.84 21.71
CA PRO A 117 8.22 8.47 21.85
C PRO A 117 7.28 8.31 23.05
N ASP A 118 7.44 9.16 24.06
CA ASP A 118 6.65 9.16 25.29
C ASP A 118 5.38 10.00 25.19
N LEU A 119 5.10 10.64 24.05
CA LEU A 119 3.84 11.36 23.89
C LEU A 119 2.66 10.39 23.93
N PRO A 120 1.71 10.58 24.86
CA PRO A 120 0.51 9.78 24.90
C PRO A 120 -0.36 10.10 23.68
N SER A 121 -1.20 9.13 23.29
CA SER A 121 -2.25 9.35 22.31
C SER A 121 -3.20 10.44 22.82
N GLN A 122 -3.43 11.48 22.02
CA GLN A 122 -4.38 12.54 22.34
C GLN A 122 -5.63 12.40 21.45
N PRO A 123 -6.66 11.65 21.87
CA PRO A 123 -7.92 11.56 21.13
C PRO A 123 -8.63 12.92 21.09
N LEU A 124 -9.47 13.13 20.06
CA LEU A 124 -10.15 14.41 19.85
C LEU A 124 -10.94 14.87 21.08
N ALA A 125 -11.66 13.95 21.73
CA ALA A 125 -12.45 14.25 22.93
C ALA A 125 -11.60 14.86 24.07
N GLU A 126 -10.38 14.36 24.29
CA GLU A 126 -9.47 14.90 25.30
C GLU A 126 -8.91 16.27 24.91
N ARG A 127 -8.67 16.52 23.62
CA ARG A 127 -8.25 17.84 23.14
C ARG A 127 -9.36 18.87 23.32
N LEU A 128 -10.59 18.49 23.03
CA LEU A 128 -11.78 19.32 23.24
C LEU A 128 -12.06 19.59 24.73
N ALA A 129 -11.47 18.84 25.66
CA ALA A 129 -11.56 19.09 27.10
C ALA A 129 -10.50 20.08 27.64
N LYS A 130 -9.47 20.41 26.86
CA LYS A 130 -8.42 21.39 27.26
C LYS A 130 -8.95 22.82 27.27
N ASN A 131 -8.22 23.72 27.94
CA ASN A 131 -8.54 25.15 27.97
C ASN A 131 -8.72 25.71 26.54
N PRO A 132 -9.83 26.41 26.26
CA PRO A 132 -10.09 26.99 24.94
C PRO A 132 -9.00 27.97 24.46
N ALA A 133 -8.28 28.60 25.39
CA ALA A 133 -7.21 29.56 25.08
C ALA A 133 -5.99 28.91 24.39
N ASP A 134 -5.77 27.62 24.59
CA ASP A 134 -4.64 26.87 24.02
C ASP A 134 -5.07 25.99 22.83
N SER A 135 -6.34 26.07 22.41
CA SER A 135 -6.92 25.25 21.35
C SER A 135 -6.68 25.87 19.96
N SER A 136 -6.46 25.05 18.94
CA SER A 136 -6.43 25.54 17.56
C SER A 136 -7.81 26.00 17.09
N VAL A 137 -7.88 26.79 16.01
CA VAL A 137 -9.16 27.23 15.43
C VAL A 137 -10.03 26.02 15.05
N ASP A 138 -9.45 24.96 14.51
CA ASP A 138 -10.17 23.73 14.16
C ASP A 138 -10.72 23.01 15.39
N GLU A 139 -9.98 22.98 16.50
CA GLU A 139 -10.45 22.41 17.76
C GLU A 139 -11.59 23.23 18.37
N LEU A 140 -11.55 24.55 18.25
CA LEU A 140 -12.65 25.43 18.67
C LEU A 140 -13.91 25.21 17.83
N VAL A 141 -13.77 25.07 16.51
CA VAL A 141 -14.88 24.75 15.61
C VAL A 141 -15.48 23.38 15.96
N ALA A 142 -14.66 22.35 16.14
CA ALA A 142 -15.12 21.02 16.53
C ALA A 142 -15.84 21.02 17.90
N ARG A 143 -15.39 21.86 18.85
CA ARG A 143 -16.08 22.04 20.14
C ARG A 143 -17.45 22.69 19.96
N ALA A 144 -17.54 23.73 19.13
CA ALA A 144 -18.80 24.41 18.83
C ALA A 144 -19.78 23.50 18.06
N GLU A 145 -19.27 22.68 17.13
CA GLU A 145 -20.05 21.65 16.43
C GLU A 145 -20.61 20.61 17.40
N ALA A 146 -19.78 20.09 18.32
CA ALA A 146 -20.24 19.16 19.34
C ALA A 146 -21.31 19.79 20.24
N HIS A 147 -21.17 21.08 20.58
CA HIS A 147 -22.18 21.81 21.35
C HIS A 147 -23.51 21.93 20.60
N LEU A 148 -23.49 22.29 19.31
CA LEU A 148 -24.70 22.39 18.48
C LEU A 148 -25.32 21.04 18.16
N ALA A 149 -24.52 19.98 18.05
CA ALA A 149 -25.04 18.62 17.92
C ALA A 149 -25.85 18.21 19.17
N ALA A 150 -25.39 18.61 20.36
CA ALA A 150 -26.13 18.41 21.60
C ALA A 150 -27.29 19.41 21.79
N ASN A 151 -27.18 20.63 21.25
CA ASN A 151 -28.17 21.70 21.38
C ASN A 151 -28.55 22.27 20.00
N PRO A 152 -29.32 21.54 19.16
CA PRO A 152 -29.60 21.96 17.78
C PRO A 152 -30.43 23.24 17.66
N SER A 153 -31.09 23.66 18.74
CA SER A 153 -31.92 24.87 18.82
C SER A 153 -31.15 26.12 19.25
N ASP A 154 -29.83 26.05 19.44
CA ASP A 154 -29.01 27.23 19.76
C ASP A 154 -28.76 28.07 18.50
N GLY A 155 -29.67 29.02 18.22
CA GLY A 155 -29.58 29.93 17.07
C GLY A 155 -28.31 30.79 17.07
N LYS A 156 -27.86 31.22 18.25
CA LYS A 156 -26.64 32.03 18.41
C LYS A 156 -25.39 31.23 18.08
N GLY A 157 -25.34 29.96 18.46
CA GLY A 157 -24.23 29.08 18.09
C GLY A 157 -24.15 28.85 16.56
N TRP A 158 -25.29 28.72 15.88
CA TRP A 158 -25.33 28.67 14.42
C TRP A 158 -24.86 29.98 13.77
N ASP A 159 -25.24 31.14 14.32
CA ASP A 159 -24.79 32.46 13.87
C ASP A 159 -23.28 32.64 13.97
N VAL A 160 -22.66 32.11 15.02
CA VAL A 160 -21.21 32.19 15.22
C VAL A 160 -20.46 31.30 14.23
N LEU A 161 -20.95 30.07 13.99
CA LEU A 161 -20.26 29.11 13.13
C LEU A 161 -20.43 29.40 11.63
N ALA A 162 -21.57 29.97 11.21
CA ALA A 162 -21.84 30.24 9.80
C ALA A 162 -20.76 31.06 9.06
N PRO A 163 -20.28 32.22 9.57
CA PRO A 163 -19.20 32.97 8.92
C PRO A 163 -17.84 32.28 9.03
N ILE A 164 -17.62 31.43 10.05
CA ILE A 164 -16.38 30.65 10.18
C ILE A 164 -16.33 29.59 9.08
N TYR A 165 -17.44 28.89 8.84
CA TYR A 165 -17.53 27.92 7.73
C TYR A 165 -17.28 28.56 6.36
N LEU A 166 -17.78 29.79 6.13
CA LEU A 166 -17.46 30.54 4.91
C LEU A 166 -15.96 30.76 4.75
N ARG A 167 -15.29 31.23 5.81
CA ARG A 167 -13.84 31.49 5.79
C ARG A 167 -13.01 30.24 5.59
N LEU A 168 -13.47 29.11 6.12
CA LEU A 168 -12.87 27.79 5.93
C LEU A 168 -13.25 27.14 4.57
N GLN A 169 -13.98 27.86 3.71
CA GLN A 169 -14.50 27.38 2.43
C GLN A 169 -15.38 26.12 2.53
N ARG A 170 -15.96 25.87 3.71
CA ARG A 170 -16.94 24.82 3.97
C ARG A 170 -18.34 25.31 3.60
N PHE A 171 -18.53 25.65 2.33
CA PHE A 171 -19.76 26.32 1.87
C PHE A 171 -21.06 25.55 2.17
N PRO A 172 -21.16 24.22 1.99
CA PRO A 172 -22.37 23.47 2.35
C PRO A 172 -22.75 23.57 3.84
N ASP A 173 -21.75 23.55 4.71
CA ASP A 173 -21.94 23.68 6.16
C ASP A 173 -22.35 25.10 6.53
N ALA A 174 -21.75 26.11 5.88
CA ALA A 174 -22.14 27.51 6.03
C ALA A 174 -23.61 27.75 5.64
N ILE A 175 -24.06 27.19 4.50
CA ILE A 175 -25.47 27.26 4.06
C ILE A 175 -26.39 26.69 5.14
N THR A 176 -26.04 25.52 5.68
CA THR A 176 -26.83 24.86 6.72
C THR A 176 -26.88 25.67 8.00
N ALA A 177 -25.74 26.23 8.43
CA ALA A 177 -25.65 27.07 9.61
C ALA A 177 -26.47 28.36 9.48
N TYR A 178 -26.33 29.10 8.37
CA TYR A 178 -27.15 30.31 8.15
C TYR A 178 -28.64 30.00 8.08
N ARG A 179 -29.06 28.90 7.44
CA ARG A 179 -30.48 28.49 7.42
C ARG A 179 -31.02 28.18 8.82
N ASN A 180 -30.24 27.49 9.65
CA ASN A 180 -30.65 27.21 11.03
C ASN A 180 -30.70 28.48 11.88
N ALA A 181 -29.73 29.38 11.72
CA ALA A 181 -29.75 30.67 12.40
C ALA A 181 -30.97 31.51 12.01
N ILE A 182 -31.30 31.60 10.72
CA ILE A 182 -32.50 32.31 10.23
C ILE A 182 -33.79 31.66 10.78
N ARG A 183 -33.84 30.33 10.81
CA ARG A 183 -35.00 29.58 11.31
C ARG A 183 -35.24 29.81 12.81
N LEU A 184 -34.16 29.93 13.60
CA LEU A 184 -34.23 30.00 15.07
C LEU A 184 -34.30 31.43 15.60
N ASP A 185 -33.44 32.31 15.09
CA ASP A 185 -33.28 33.69 15.59
C ASP A 185 -33.81 34.75 14.60
N GLY A 186 -34.49 34.32 13.54
CA GLY A 186 -35.17 35.16 12.58
C GLY A 186 -34.28 35.69 11.46
N ASP A 187 -34.90 36.40 10.53
CA ASP A 187 -34.22 36.95 9.38
C ASP A 187 -33.42 38.22 9.72
N SER A 188 -32.25 38.39 9.10
CA SER A 188 -31.50 39.64 9.13
C SER A 188 -30.72 39.83 7.84
N ALA A 189 -30.47 41.09 7.46
CA ALA A 189 -29.70 41.40 6.25
C ALA A 189 -28.32 40.71 6.25
N VAL A 190 -27.68 40.59 7.42
CA VAL A 190 -26.38 39.92 7.57
C VAL A 190 -26.49 38.42 7.31
N ARG A 191 -27.51 37.76 7.87
CA ARG A 191 -27.73 36.31 7.67
C ARG A 191 -28.08 35.98 6.22
N GLN A 192 -28.91 36.81 5.57
CA GLN A 192 -29.28 36.61 4.15
C GLN A 192 -28.10 36.85 3.21
N ALA A 193 -27.31 37.91 3.46
CA ALA A 193 -26.11 38.17 2.70
C ALA A 193 -25.11 37.01 2.83
N GLY A 194 -24.86 36.54 4.06
CA GLY A 194 -23.99 35.40 4.31
C GLY A 194 -24.50 34.10 3.70
N LEU A 195 -25.82 33.84 3.74
CA LEU A 195 -26.43 32.69 3.08
C LEU A 195 -26.27 32.77 1.55
N GLY A 196 -26.52 33.94 0.96
CA GLY A 196 -26.34 34.17 -0.47
C GLY A 196 -24.90 33.97 -0.91
N GLU A 197 -23.94 34.51 -0.16
CA GLU A 197 -22.51 34.31 -0.39
C GLU A 197 -22.12 32.83 -0.30
N ALA A 198 -22.64 32.10 0.69
CA ALA A 198 -22.38 30.68 0.85
C ALA A 198 -22.94 29.85 -0.32
N ILE A 199 -24.15 30.16 -0.79
CA ILE A 199 -24.77 29.50 -1.94
C ILE A 199 -23.99 29.80 -3.23
N ALA A 200 -23.66 31.07 -3.48
CA ALA A 200 -22.90 31.48 -4.66
C ALA A 200 -21.52 30.82 -4.68
N SER A 201 -20.82 30.82 -3.54
CA SER A 201 -19.51 30.20 -3.39
C SER A 201 -19.56 28.68 -3.55
N ALA A 202 -20.60 28.01 -3.03
CA ALA A 202 -20.82 26.58 -3.25
C ALA A 202 -21.06 26.24 -4.73
N ALA A 203 -21.68 27.14 -5.49
CA ALA A 203 -21.91 27.01 -6.92
C ALA A 203 -20.70 27.46 -7.78
N GLY A 204 -19.53 27.72 -7.17
CA GLY A 204 -18.34 28.18 -7.90
C GLY A 204 -18.47 29.60 -8.46
N GLY A 205 -19.28 30.45 -7.83
CA GLY A 205 -19.55 31.83 -8.25
C GLY A 205 -20.67 31.98 -9.29
N ILE A 206 -21.34 30.88 -9.68
CA ILE A 206 -22.44 30.91 -10.64
C ILE A 206 -23.76 31.13 -9.88
N VAL A 207 -24.36 32.31 -10.04
CA VAL A 207 -25.72 32.60 -9.57
C VAL A 207 -26.68 32.37 -10.73
N SER A 208 -27.41 31.25 -10.72
CA SER A 208 -28.48 31.01 -11.69
C SER A 208 -29.77 31.70 -11.22
N ALA A 209 -30.49 32.28 -12.17
CA ALA A 209 -31.73 33.03 -11.96
C ALA A 209 -32.95 32.12 -11.75
#